data_AF-A0A9P1E6M2-F1
#
_entry.id   AF-A0A9P1E6M2-F1
#
_cell.length_a   1.000
_cell.length_b   1.000
_cell.length_c   1.000
_cell.angle_alpha   90.00
_cell.angle_beta   90.00
_cell.angle_gamma   90.00
#
_symmetry.space_group_name_H-M   'P 1'
#
loop_
_entity.id
_entity.type
_entity.pdbx_description
1 polymer ?
#
loop_
_entity_poly.entity_id
_entity_poly.type
_entity_poly.pdbx_seq_one_letter_code
_entity_poly.pdbx_strand_id
1 'polypeptide(L)'
;MSLIIMKRAIPESFRSTMSDEANAKSFLAELEKCFAKNEKAKTSTLLSTLVSMKYKGKGNIREYILEMSHIASKLSALKLILPKELLVYLVLISLPSQFNQFKVSYNCIKEK
;
A
#
# COMPACT_ATOMS: atom_id res chain seq x y z
N MET A 1 -7.48 -20.12 -31.38
CA MET A 1 -6.02 -20.27 -31.13
C MET A 1 -5.50 -19.30 -30.08
N SER A 2 -5.74 -17.98 -30.21
CA SER A 2 -5.25 -16.94 -29.27
C SER A 2 -5.62 -17.19 -27.78
N LEU A 3 -6.87 -17.56 -27.49
CA LEU A 3 -7.34 -17.79 -26.11
C LEU A 3 -6.58 -18.92 -25.39
N ILE A 4 -6.27 -20.02 -26.09
CA ILE A 4 -5.55 -21.17 -25.51
C ILE A 4 -4.12 -20.77 -25.13
N ILE A 5 -3.47 -19.95 -25.96
CA ILE A 5 -2.12 -19.42 -25.71
C ILE A 5 -2.14 -18.45 -24.52
N MET A 6 -3.12 -17.54 -24.48
CA MET A 6 -3.30 -16.61 -23.35
C MET A 6 -3.55 -17.36 -22.03
N LYS A 7 -4.48 -18.34 -22.03
CA LYS A 7 -4.75 -19.17 -20.85
C LYS A 7 -3.47 -19.87 -20.37
N ARG A 8 -2.69 -20.47 -21.27
CA ARG A 8 -1.41 -21.14 -20.93
C ARG A 8 -0.35 -20.23 -20.32
N ALA A 9 -0.28 -18.97 -20.75
CA ALA A 9 0.70 -18.00 -20.24
C ALA A 9 0.39 -17.50 -18.82
N ILE A 10 -0.85 -17.66 -18.34
CA ILE A 10 -1.29 -17.18 -17.03
C ILE A 10 -1.18 -18.32 -16.00
N PRO A 11 -0.67 -18.05 -14.78
CA PRO A 11 -0.60 -19.05 -13.71
C PRO A 11 -1.99 -19.59 -13.36
N GLU A 12 -2.06 -20.88 -13.05
CA GLU A 12 -3.31 -21.61 -12.82
C GLU A 12 -4.15 -21.05 -11.67
N SER A 13 -3.50 -20.45 -10.66
CA SER A 13 -4.15 -19.76 -9.54
C SER A 13 -5.02 -18.57 -9.95
N PHE A 14 -4.79 -17.99 -11.12
CA PHE A 14 -5.62 -16.92 -11.68
C PHE A 14 -6.69 -17.44 -12.65
N ARG A 15 -6.53 -18.67 -13.18
CA ARG A 15 -7.51 -19.29 -14.10
C ARG A 15 -8.77 -19.74 -13.37
N SER A 16 -8.64 -20.22 -12.13
CA SER A 16 -9.77 -20.71 -11.33
C SER A 16 -10.80 -19.63 -10.99
N THR A 17 -10.40 -18.36 -11.05
CA THR A 17 -11.28 -17.20 -10.83
C THR A 17 -11.91 -16.64 -12.10
N MET A 18 -11.51 -17.12 -13.28
CA MET A 18 -11.96 -16.62 -14.58
C MET A 18 -12.95 -17.59 -15.21
N SER A 19 -13.98 -17.04 -15.85
CA SER A 19 -14.99 -17.83 -16.55
C SER A 19 -14.39 -18.52 -17.78
N ASP A 20 -14.96 -19.66 -18.19
CA ASP A 20 -14.63 -20.30 -19.47
C ASP A 20 -15.27 -19.51 -20.64
N GLU A 21 -14.79 -18.29 -20.83
CA GLU A 21 -15.29 -17.40 -21.86
C GLU A 21 -14.80 -17.85 -23.25
N ALA A 22 -15.69 -17.75 -24.25
CA ALA A 22 -15.41 -18.23 -25.61
C ALA A 22 -14.49 -17.30 -26.42
N ASN A 23 -14.31 -16.03 -26.02
CA ASN A 23 -13.60 -15.02 -26.78
C ASN A 23 -12.39 -14.45 -26.02
N ALA A 24 -11.27 -14.25 -26.72
CA ALA A 24 -10.06 -13.63 -26.18
C ALA A 24 -10.28 -12.21 -25.64
N LYS A 25 -11.21 -11.44 -26.25
CA LYS A 25 -11.46 -10.05 -25.83
C LYS A 25 -12.11 -9.95 -24.45
N SER A 26 -13.11 -10.79 -24.17
CA SER A 26 -13.74 -10.81 -22.85
C SER A 26 -12.74 -11.30 -21.79
N PHE A 27 -11.92 -12.29 -22.15
CA PHE A 27 -10.96 -12.90 -21.23
C PHE A 27 -9.93 -11.88 -20.75
N LEU A 28 -9.43 -11.03 -21.67
CA LEU A 28 -8.54 -9.92 -21.31
C LEU A 28 -9.23 -8.89 -20.40
N ALA A 29 -10.51 -8.58 -20.63
CA ALA A 29 -11.25 -7.64 -19.80
C ALA A 29 -11.51 -8.17 -18.37
N GLU A 30 -11.82 -9.46 -18.23
CA GLU A 30 -11.98 -10.10 -16.92
C GLU A 30 -10.64 -10.16 -16.17
N LEU A 31 -9.56 -10.44 -16.89
CA LEU A 31 -8.20 -10.40 -16.36
C LEU A 31 -7.84 -9.01 -15.84
N GLU A 32 -8.02 -7.97 -16.66
CA GLU A 32 -7.77 -6.58 -16.26
C GLU A 32 -8.57 -6.21 -15.01
N LYS A 33 -9.84 -6.59 -14.94
CA LYS A 33 -10.71 -6.38 -13.78
C LYS A 33 -10.17 -7.09 -12.52
N CYS A 34 -9.69 -8.32 -12.66
CA CYS A 34 -9.12 -9.09 -11.54
C CYS A 34 -7.82 -8.44 -11.03
N PHE A 35 -6.94 -8.01 -11.92
CA PHE A 35 -5.72 -7.30 -11.56
C PHE A 35 -6.04 -5.97 -10.87
N ALA A 36 -6.97 -5.18 -11.40
CA ALA A 36 -7.41 -3.93 -10.78
C ALA A 36 -8.02 -4.17 -9.37
N LYS A 37 -8.80 -5.24 -9.18
CA LYS A 37 -9.33 -5.63 -7.86
C LYS A 37 -8.20 -5.97 -6.88
N ASN A 38 -7.19 -6.70 -7.34
CA ASN A 38 -6.03 -7.06 -6.52
C ASN A 38 -5.19 -5.83 -6.15
N GLU A 39 -4.94 -4.90 -7.09
CA GLU A 39 -4.25 -3.64 -6.80
C GLU A 39 -5.00 -2.79 -5.76
N LYS A 40 -6.33 -2.69 -5.87
CA LYS A 40 -7.17 -2.01 -4.88
C LYS A 40 -7.07 -2.68 -3.51
N ALA A 41 -7.14 -4.02 -3.45
CA ALA A 41 -6.98 -4.77 -2.21
C ALA A 41 -5.60 -4.55 -1.58
N LYS A 42 -4.52 -4.64 -2.37
CA LYS A 42 -3.15 -4.36 -1.91
C LYS A 42 -2.99 -2.94 -1.39
N THR A 43 -3.55 -1.95 -2.10
CA THR A 43 -3.53 -0.54 -1.69
C THR A 43 -4.25 -0.37 -0.35
N SER A 44 -5.43 -0.96 -0.20
CA SER A 44 -6.21 -0.93 1.05
C SER A 44 -5.44 -1.57 2.21
N THR A 45 -4.81 -2.73 1.99
CA THR A 45 -4.02 -3.42 3.02
C THR A 45 -2.81 -2.60 3.44
N LEU A 46 -2.03 -2.07 2.49
CA LEU A 46 -0.86 -1.23 2.80
C LEU A 46 -1.26 0.05 3.54
N LEU A 47 -2.34 0.70 3.12
CA LEU A 47 -2.86 1.89 3.79
C LEU A 47 -3.30 1.57 5.22
N SER A 48 -4.03 0.46 5.40
CA SER A 48 -4.45 -0.02 6.72
C SER A 48 -3.25 -0.30 7.61
N THR A 49 -2.20 -0.95 7.09
CA THR A 49 -0.95 -1.16 7.82
C THR A 49 -0.31 0.17 8.22
N LEU A 50 -0.19 1.12 7.28
CA LEU A 50 0.45 2.41 7.55
C LEU A 50 -0.26 3.18 8.68
N VAL A 51 -1.60 3.26 8.67
CA VAL A 51 -2.35 4.00 9.69
C VAL A 51 -2.45 3.27 11.03
N SER A 52 -2.38 1.94 11.05
CA SER A 52 -2.46 1.14 12.27
C SER A 52 -1.10 0.90 12.94
N MET A 53 0.01 1.14 12.23
CA MET A 53 1.34 1.05 12.81
C MET A 53 1.47 1.98 14.02
N LYS A 54 1.96 1.40 15.13
CA LYS A 54 2.30 2.12 16.36
C LYS A 54 3.71 1.78 16.78
N TYR A 55 4.49 2.79 17.17
CA TYR A 55 5.82 2.57 17.70
C TYR A 55 5.71 2.08 19.15
N LYS A 56 6.32 0.93 19.47
CA LYS A 56 6.22 0.31 20.80
C LYS A 56 7.18 0.89 21.84
N GLY A 57 7.94 1.93 21.49
CA GLY A 57 8.92 2.54 22.39
C GLY A 57 10.20 1.71 22.60
N LYS A 58 10.29 0.52 22.00
CA LYS A 58 11.45 -0.38 22.04
C LYS A 58 12.03 -0.49 20.64
N GLY A 59 13.34 -0.28 20.50
CA GLY A 59 14.05 -0.34 19.23
C GLY A 59 14.55 1.03 18.73
N ASN A 60 14.92 1.09 17.45
CA ASN A 60 15.44 2.28 16.82
C ASN A 60 14.32 3.05 16.12
N ILE A 61 14.08 4.30 16.54
CA ILE A 61 13.05 5.13 15.95
C ILE A 61 13.31 5.46 14.47
N ARG A 62 14.59 5.50 14.05
CA ARG A 62 14.94 5.75 12.64
C ARG A 62 14.51 4.60 11.75
N GLU A 63 14.69 3.36 12.21
CA GLU A 63 14.23 2.17 11.48
C GLU A 63 12.71 2.17 11.35
N TYR A 64 11.99 2.52 12.42
CA TYR A 64 10.53 2.65 12.38
C TYR A 64 10.05 3.69 11.35
N ILE A 65 10.68 4.86 11.29
CA ILE A 65 10.37 5.91 10.30
C ILE A 65 10.70 5.42 8.87
N LEU A 66 11.80 4.69 8.70
CA LEU A 66 12.19 4.11 7.42
C LEU A 66 11.16 3.08 6.95
N GLU A 67 10.67 2.22 7.84
CA GLU A 67 9.60 1.27 7.53
C GLU A 67 8.30 1.95 7.09
N MET A 68 7.85 2.98 7.81
CA MET A 68 6.69 3.79 7.40
C MET A 68 6.90 4.44 6.03
N SER A 69 8.10 4.97 5.77
CA SER A 69 8.47 5.59 4.49
C SER A 69 8.48 4.56 3.34
N HIS A 70 8.94 3.35 3.61
CA HIS A 70 8.94 2.24 2.65
C HIS A 70 7.51 1.78 2.30
N ILE A 71 6.58 1.80 3.26
CA ILE A 71 5.17 1.53 2.96
C ILE A 71 4.58 2.66 2.11
N ALA A 72 4.88 3.92 2.43
CA ALA A 72 4.46 5.07 1.64
C ALA A 72 5.00 5.02 0.19
N SER A 73 6.25 4.58 -0.01
CA SER A 73 6.81 4.41 -1.36
C SER A 73 6.11 3.30 -2.15
N LYS A 74 5.71 2.20 -1.49
CA LYS A 74 4.89 1.15 -2.11
C LYS A 74 3.51 1.66 -2.51
N LEU A 75 2.89 2.50 -1.69
CA LEU A 75 1.60 3.15 -2.02
C LEU A 75 1.74 4.09 -3.23
N SER A 76 2.84 4.84 -3.30
CA SER A 76 3.15 5.69 -4.47
C SER A 76 3.28 4.88 -5.76
N ALA A 77 3.94 3.72 -5.71
CA ALA A 77 4.02 2.80 -6.86
C ALA A 77 2.65 2.26 -7.31
N LEU A 78 1.65 2.24 -6.41
CA LEU A 78 0.25 1.88 -6.70
C LEU A 78 -0.62 3.10 -7.03
N LYS A 79 -0.01 4.23 -7.42
CA LYS A 79 -0.67 5.50 -7.77
C LYS A 79 -1.40 6.19 -6.61
N LEU A 80 -1.18 5.76 -5.36
CA LEU A 80 -1.63 6.47 -4.16
C LEU A 80 -0.48 7.29 -3.57
N ILE A 81 -0.36 8.54 -4.03
CA ILE A 81 0.70 9.44 -3.57
C ILE A 81 0.28 10.10 -2.27
N LEU A 82 1.03 9.83 -1.20
CA LEU A 82 0.85 10.46 0.10
C LEU A 82 1.68 11.77 0.16
N PRO A 83 1.08 12.90 0.55
CA PRO A 83 1.84 14.11 0.84
C PRO A 83 2.89 13.85 1.93
N LYS A 84 4.09 14.42 1.76
CA LYS A 84 5.17 14.28 2.76
C LYS A 84 4.72 14.74 4.15
N GLU A 85 3.96 15.83 4.21
CA GLU A 85 3.39 16.34 5.46
C GLU A 85 2.48 15.33 6.15
N LEU A 86 1.61 14.65 5.38
CA LEU A 86 0.72 13.63 5.93
C LEU A 86 1.51 12.46 6.52
N LEU A 87 2.59 12.02 5.85
CA LEU A 87 3.46 10.97 6.37
C LEU A 87 4.12 11.38 7.70
N VAL A 88 4.56 12.64 7.82
CA VAL A 88 5.11 13.16 9.08
C VAL A 88 4.06 13.16 10.18
N TYR A 89 2.84 13.60 9.90
CA TYR A 89 1.75 13.54 10.89
C TYR A 89 1.43 12.11 11.32
N LEU A 90 1.40 11.16 10.37
CA LEU A 90 1.20 9.74 10.67
C LEU A 90 2.28 9.17 11.60
N VAL A 91 3.55 9.53 11.37
CA VAL A 91 4.64 9.19 12.29
C VAL A 91 4.39 9.81 13.67
N LEU A 92 4.07 11.10 13.76
CA LEU A 92 3.89 11.78 15.04
C LEU A 92 2.74 11.19 15.87
N ILE A 93 1.61 10.85 15.26
CA ILE A 93 0.46 10.25 15.97
C ILE A 93 0.68 8.77 16.32
N SER A 94 1.66 8.11 15.70
CA SER A 94 1.98 6.72 16.01
C SER A 94 2.98 6.55 17.15
N LEU A 95 3.66 7.63 17.56
CA LEU A 95 4.59 7.62 18.68
C LEU A 95 3.87 7.57 20.05
N PRO A 96 4.40 6.80 21.01
CA PRO A 96 3.89 6.76 22.38
C PRO A 96 4.16 8.08 23.13
N SER A 97 3.48 8.27 24.26
CA SER A 97 3.52 9.50 25.06
C SER A 97 4.92 9.89 25.55
N GLN A 98 5.83 8.93 25.69
CA GLN A 98 7.24 9.19 26.01
C GLN A 98 7.96 10.08 24.97
N PHE A 99 7.41 10.24 23.76
CA PHE A 99 7.91 11.13 22.72
C PHE A 99 7.15 12.46 22.63
N ASN A 100 6.33 12.82 23.63
CA ASN A 100 5.53 14.05 23.59
C ASN A 100 6.37 15.31 23.39
N GLN A 101 7.56 15.39 24.00
CA GLN A 101 8.47 16.52 23.81
C GLN A 101 8.92 16.68 22.34
N PHE A 102 9.08 15.57 21.62
CA PHE A 102 9.38 15.57 20.19
C PHE A 102 8.21 16.10 19.35
N LYS A 103 6.96 15.74 19.73
CA LYS A 103 5.74 16.25 19.06
C LYS A 103 5.59 17.76 19.24
N VAL A 104 5.80 18.26 20.45
CA VAL A 104 5.73 19.70 20.78
C VAL A 104 6.81 20.47 20.02
N SER A 105 8.05 19.95 19.99
CA SER A 105 9.14 20.59 19.25
C SER A 105 8.87 20.72 17.75
N TYR A 106 8.27 19.71 17.11
CA TYR A 106 7.93 19.79 15.70
C TYR A 106 6.86 20.85 15.41
N ASN A 107 5.82 20.93 16.25
CA ASN A 107 4.75 21.89 16.09
C ASN A 107 5.25 23.35 16.23
N CYS A 108 6.12 23.63 17.21
CA CYS A 108 6.71 24.98 17.36
C CYS A 108 7.60 25.42 16.19
N ILE A 109 8.21 24.49 15.45
CA ILE A 109 9.01 24.81 14.26
C ILE A 109 8.12 25.20 13.08
N LYS A 110 6.89 24.67 13.00
CA LYS A 110 5.93 24.99 11.93
C LYS A 110 5.20 26.32 12.14
N GLU A 111 5.20 26.85 13.37
CA GLU A 111 4.59 28.15 13.72
C GLU A 111 5.53 29.36 13.51
N LYS A 112 6.77 29.13 13.05
CA LYS A 112 7.71 30.18 12.63
C LYS A 112 7.87 30.17 11.12
#